data_AF-A0A6P8EKY7-F1
#
_entry.id   AF-A0A6P8EKY7-F1
#
_cell.length_a   1.000
_cell.length_b   1.000
_cell.length_c   1.000
_cell.angle_alpha   90.00
_cell.angle_beta   90.00
_cell.angle_gamma   90.00
#
_symmetry.space_group_name_H-M   'P 1'
#
loop_
_entity.id
_entity.type
_entity.pdbx_description
1 polymer ?
#
loop_
_entity_poly.entity_id
_entity_poly.type
_entity_poly.pdbx_seq_one_letter_code
_entity_poly.pdbx_strand_id
1 'polypeptide(L)'
;MASGKDDVDAAAAASSPPSSSSKNVYKDPDDGRQRFLLELEFVQCLANPTYIHYLAQNRYFEDEAFIGYLKYLQYWQRPEYMKFIMYPHCLFFLELLQNPNFRAAMAHPGNKELAHRQQFFFWKNYRNNRLKHILPRPLPEPTPAPTAVPSALAPPPAPAPPANMAATAPPPPALSPMQYAVPPGSSLMKNDMRNTAIDRRKRKKEG
;
A
#
# COMPACT_ATOMS: atom_id res chain seq x y z
N MET A 1 -5.10 97.80 17.29
CA MET A 1 -4.37 97.18 18.41
C MET A 1 -4.64 95.69 18.33
N ALA A 2 -3.65 94.87 17.96
CA ALA A 2 -2.88 94.00 18.88
C ALA A 2 -3.81 93.06 19.69
N SER A 3 -3.64 91.74 19.76
CA SER A 3 -2.47 90.87 19.68
C SER A 3 -2.96 89.41 19.53
N GLY A 4 -2.16 88.54 18.92
CA GLY A 4 -2.45 87.09 18.80
C GLY A 4 -1.98 86.25 20.00
N LYS A 5 -1.95 84.92 19.76
CA LYS A 5 -1.26 83.81 20.50
C LYS A 5 -2.20 82.99 21.43
N ASP A 6 -2.32 81.64 21.46
CA ASP A 6 -1.47 80.45 21.20
C ASP A 6 -2.35 79.17 20.97
N ASP A 7 -1.81 78.18 20.23
CA ASP A 7 -1.72 76.69 20.43
C ASP A 7 -2.91 75.83 20.96
N VAL A 8 -3.16 74.53 20.67
CA VAL A 8 -2.34 73.33 20.33
C VAL A 8 -3.27 72.14 19.94
N ASP A 9 -2.81 71.34 18.97
CA ASP A 9 -2.81 69.86 18.84
C ASP A 9 -4.04 68.90 18.94
N ALA A 10 -3.87 67.83 18.13
CA ALA A 10 -4.26 66.43 18.32
C ALA A 10 -5.57 65.87 17.71
N ALA A 11 -5.36 65.27 16.53
CA ALA A 11 -5.67 63.87 16.19
C ALA A 11 -7.15 63.47 15.93
N ALA A 12 -7.55 63.62 14.66
CA ALA A 12 -8.66 62.88 14.07
C ALA A 12 -8.28 61.41 13.80
N ALA A 13 -8.94 60.48 14.48
CA ALA A 13 -8.91 59.06 14.18
C ALA A 13 -9.78 58.75 12.96
N ALA A 14 -9.17 58.67 11.77
CA ALA A 14 -9.75 58.02 10.61
C ALA A 14 -9.16 56.60 10.49
N SER A 15 -9.98 55.61 10.80
CA SER A 15 -9.64 54.18 10.69
C SER A 15 -9.57 53.73 9.23
N SER A 16 -8.37 53.74 8.67
CA SER A 16 -8.04 53.00 7.43
C SER A 16 -7.63 51.55 7.79
N PRO A 17 -8.12 50.51 7.10
CA PRO A 17 -7.64 49.15 7.33
C PRO A 17 -6.21 48.99 6.79
N PRO A 18 -5.29 48.32 7.51
CA PRO A 18 -3.92 48.18 7.08
C PRO A 18 -3.78 47.13 5.97
N SER A 19 -3.18 47.59 4.88
CA SER A 19 -2.15 46.93 4.08
C SER A 19 -2.25 45.42 3.86
N SER A 20 -2.62 45.07 2.63
CA SER A 20 -1.97 44.06 1.78
C SER A 20 -1.15 43.00 2.53
N SER A 21 -1.71 41.79 2.67
CA SER A 21 -0.92 40.58 2.86
C SER A 21 0.09 40.49 1.71
N SER A 22 1.32 40.93 1.95
CA SER A 22 2.45 40.75 1.05
C SER A 22 2.66 39.25 0.92
N LYS A 23 2.03 38.65 -0.09
CA LYS A 23 2.36 37.31 -0.55
C LYS A 23 3.83 37.41 -0.94
N ASN A 24 4.73 36.95 -0.08
CA ASN A 24 6.09 36.66 -0.45
C ASN A 24 6.02 35.56 -1.50
N VAL A 25 5.81 35.95 -2.75
CA VAL A 25 5.91 35.06 -3.90
C VAL A 25 7.39 34.75 -3.99
N TYR A 26 7.77 33.61 -3.41
CA TYR A 26 9.11 33.08 -3.54
C TYR A 26 9.43 33.00 -5.03
N LYS A 27 10.36 33.83 -5.49
CA LYS A 27 10.81 33.85 -6.87
C LYS A 27 11.97 32.89 -6.97
N ASP A 28 11.68 31.71 -7.49
CA ASP A 28 12.67 30.65 -7.64
C ASP A 28 13.79 31.14 -8.57
N PRO A 29 15.07 31.08 -8.15
CA PRO A 29 16.19 31.58 -8.96
C PRO A 29 16.38 30.86 -10.30
N ASP A 30 15.82 29.65 -10.47
CA ASP A 30 15.89 28.84 -11.70
C ASP A 30 14.50 28.60 -12.33
N ASP A 31 13.57 29.55 -12.20
CA ASP A 31 12.20 29.47 -12.77
C ASP A 31 11.41 28.21 -12.34
N GLY A 32 11.75 27.64 -11.17
CA GLY A 32 11.12 26.42 -10.65
C GLY A 32 11.69 25.12 -11.19
N ARG A 33 12.69 25.16 -12.08
CA ARG A 33 13.36 23.96 -12.60
C ARG A 33 14.07 23.17 -11.50
N GLN A 34 14.78 23.85 -10.60
CA GLN A 34 15.43 23.18 -9.46
C GLN A 34 14.40 22.48 -8.57
N ARG A 35 13.29 23.16 -8.26
CA ARG A 35 12.19 22.57 -7.49
C ARG A 35 11.61 21.33 -8.17
N PHE A 36 11.36 21.41 -9.48
CA PHE A 36 10.87 20.27 -10.27
C PHE A 36 11.81 19.06 -10.17
N LEU A 37 13.12 19.26 -10.28
CA LEU A 37 14.11 18.19 -10.17
C LEU A 37 14.14 17.58 -8.76
N LEU A 38 14.09 18.40 -7.71
CA LEU A 38 14.03 17.91 -6.33
C LEU A 38 12.75 17.12 -6.06
N GLU A 39 11.60 17.60 -6.55
CA GLU A 39 10.32 16.89 -6.44
C GLU A 39 10.38 15.55 -7.19
N LEU A 40 10.98 15.53 -8.39
CA LEU A 40 11.16 14.32 -9.19
C LEU A 40 12.06 13.29 -8.51
N GLU A 41 13.21 13.71 -7.99
CA GLU A 41 14.14 12.85 -7.26
C GLU A 41 13.48 12.30 -6.01
N PHE A 42 12.83 13.15 -5.23
CA PHE A 42 12.12 12.76 -4.01
C PHE A 42 11.03 11.72 -4.30
N VAL A 43 10.17 11.95 -5.29
CA VAL A 43 9.13 10.99 -5.67
C VAL A 43 9.76 9.67 -6.05
N GLN A 44 10.82 9.68 -6.85
CA GLN A 44 11.50 8.44 -7.25
C GLN A 44 12.15 7.70 -6.07
N CYS A 45 12.61 8.40 -5.03
CA CYS A 45 13.09 7.76 -3.80
C CYS A 45 12.00 6.95 -3.07
N LEU A 46 10.71 7.29 -3.25
CA LEU A 46 9.60 6.50 -2.71
C LEU A 46 9.51 5.10 -3.34
N ALA A 47 10.17 4.83 -4.47
CA ALA A 47 10.25 3.47 -5.01
C ALA A 47 11.09 2.51 -4.13
N ASN A 48 11.83 3.03 -3.14
CA ASN A 48 12.63 2.23 -2.22
C ASN A 48 11.90 2.06 -0.87
N PRO A 49 11.44 0.84 -0.53
CA PRO A 49 10.77 0.58 0.75
C PRO A 49 11.61 0.94 1.99
N THR A 50 12.94 0.87 1.88
CA THR A 50 13.84 1.25 2.97
C THR A 50 13.79 2.74 3.26
N TYR A 51 13.66 3.58 2.23
CA TYR A 51 13.53 5.02 2.40
C TYR A 51 12.18 5.39 3.01
N ILE A 52 11.09 4.73 2.59
CA ILE A 52 9.77 4.92 3.21
C ILE A 52 9.82 4.55 4.70
N HIS A 53 10.47 3.43 5.04
CA HIS A 53 10.65 3.04 6.44
C HIS A 53 11.45 4.09 7.23
N TYR A 54 12.52 4.64 6.66
CA TYR A 54 13.25 5.75 7.27
C TYR A 54 12.34 6.96 7.51
N LEU A 55 11.50 7.35 6.54
CA LEU A 55 10.55 8.44 6.73
C LEU A 55 9.56 8.17 7.87
N ALA A 56 9.10 6.92 8.00
CA ALA A 56 8.21 6.51 9.08
C ALA A 56 8.90 6.58 10.45
N GLN A 57 10.15 6.11 10.56
CA GLN A 57 10.89 6.14 11.82
C GLN A 57 11.19 7.56 12.32
N ASN A 58 11.43 8.50 11.40
CA ASN A 58 11.64 9.91 11.73
C ASN A 58 10.33 10.70 11.92
N ARG A 59 9.18 10.02 11.95
CA ARG A 59 7.85 10.62 12.22
C ARG A 59 7.38 11.65 11.20
N TYR A 60 7.92 11.65 9.98
CA TYR A 60 7.43 12.55 8.91
C TYR A 60 5.97 12.29 8.56
N PHE A 61 5.49 11.05 8.71
CA PHE A 61 4.09 10.70 8.41
C PHE A 61 3.07 11.10 9.49
N GLU A 62 3.52 11.61 10.63
CA GLU A 62 2.68 12.17 11.69
C GLU A 62 2.37 13.66 11.44
N ASP A 63 3.23 14.35 10.68
CA ASP A 63 3.07 15.75 10.33
C ASP A 63 2.05 15.95 9.18
N GLU A 64 1.01 16.72 9.45
CA GLU A 64 -0.04 17.05 8.48
C GLU A 64 0.50 17.84 7.28
N ALA A 65 1.52 18.68 7.48
CA ALA A 65 2.13 19.43 6.39
C ALA A 65 2.78 18.49 5.37
N PHE A 66 3.49 17.46 5.86
CA PHE A 66 4.11 16.45 5.00
C PHE A 66 3.07 15.60 4.26
N ILE A 67 1.96 15.24 4.92
CA ILE A 67 0.85 14.53 4.26
C ILE A 67 0.24 15.41 3.16
N GLY A 68 0.07 16.72 3.42
CA GLY A 68 -0.36 17.69 2.41
C GLY A 68 0.59 17.75 1.21
N TYR A 69 1.90 17.67 1.46
CA TYR A 69 2.91 17.61 0.40
C TYR A 69 2.82 16.32 -0.42
N LEU A 70 2.60 15.16 0.20
CA LEU A 70 2.37 13.91 -0.53
C LEU A 70 1.12 13.95 -1.42
N LYS A 71 0.06 14.65 -0.98
CA LYS A 71 -1.12 14.91 -1.82
C LYS A 71 -0.79 15.80 -3.00
N TYR A 72 -0.01 16.86 -2.79
CA TYR A 72 0.47 17.72 -3.85
C TYR A 72 1.24 16.90 -4.92
N LEU A 73 2.15 16.02 -4.51
CA LEU A 73 2.94 15.18 -5.42
C LEU A 73 2.11 14.20 -6.26
N GLN A 74 0.81 14.01 -6.01
CA GLN A 74 -0.03 13.21 -6.90
C GLN A 74 -0.15 13.79 -8.32
N TYR A 75 0.24 15.05 -8.55
CA TYR A 75 0.30 15.61 -9.91
C TYR A 75 1.25 14.82 -10.83
N TRP A 76 2.25 14.10 -10.28
CA TRP A 76 3.15 13.23 -11.03
C TRP A 76 2.45 12.05 -11.72
N GLN A 77 1.22 11.71 -11.29
CA GLN A 77 0.39 10.70 -11.94
C GLN A 77 -0.24 11.18 -13.25
N ARG A 78 -0.22 12.49 -13.54
CA ARG A 78 -0.76 13.00 -14.80
C ARG A 78 0.19 12.66 -15.97
N PRO A 79 -0.34 12.34 -17.16
CA PRO A 79 0.47 11.85 -18.28
C PRO A 79 1.56 12.83 -18.73
N GLU A 80 1.36 14.14 -18.53
CA GLU A 80 2.32 15.18 -18.90
C GLU A 80 3.62 15.07 -18.10
N TYR A 81 3.54 14.62 -16.84
CA TYR A 81 4.68 14.51 -15.92
C TYR A 81 5.18 13.07 -15.78
N MET A 82 4.28 12.08 -15.92
CA MET A 82 4.61 10.67 -15.76
C MET A 82 5.75 10.20 -16.67
N LYS A 83 5.89 10.82 -17.86
CA LYS A 83 6.98 10.52 -18.82
C LYS A 83 8.39 10.70 -18.26
N PHE A 84 8.56 11.48 -17.19
CA PHE A 84 9.86 11.73 -16.56
C PHE A 84 10.20 10.72 -15.45
N ILE A 85 9.24 9.87 -15.05
CA ILE A 85 9.43 8.88 -13.99
C ILE A 85 10.21 7.67 -14.52
N MET A 86 11.32 7.32 -13.87
CA MET A 86 12.10 6.13 -14.23
C MET A 86 11.70 4.88 -13.44
N TYR A 87 11.24 5.06 -12.20
CA TYR A 87 10.88 3.95 -11.33
C TYR A 87 9.36 3.93 -11.08
N PRO A 88 8.56 3.19 -11.89
CA PRO A 88 7.09 3.29 -11.83
C PRO A 88 6.48 2.87 -10.48
N HIS A 89 7.19 2.06 -9.69
CA HIS A 89 6.75 1.68 -8.34
C HIS A 89 6.65 2.88 -7.38
N CYS A 90 7.33 4.01 -7.62
CA CYS A 90 7.18 5.18 -6.77
C CYS A 90 5.74 5.68 -6.73
N LEU A 91 5.03 5.65 -7.87
CA LEU A 91 3.64 6.10 -7.96
C LEU A 91 2.70 5.17 -7.20
N PHE A 92 2.98 3.87 -7.24
CA PHE A 92 2.24 2.87 -6.45
C PHE A 92 2.41 3.11 -4.94
N PHE A 93 3.64 3.34 -4.47
CA PHE A 93 3.85 3.67 -3.05
C PHE A 93 3.29 5.03 -2.67
N LEU A 94 3.35 6.03 -3.56
CA LEU A 94 2.74 7.34 -3.32
C LEU A 94 1.23 7.23 -3.09
N GLU A 95 0.55 6.32 -3.79
CA GLU A 95 -0.86 6.01 -3.56
C GLU A 95 -1.08 5.27 -2.23
N LEU A 96 -0.27 4.25 -1.93
CA LEU A 96 -0.36 3.53 -0.66
C LEU A 96 -0.13 4.44 0.56
N LEU A 97 0.78 5.41 0.44
CA LEU A 97 1.09 6.39 1.48
C LEU A 97 -0.07 7.33 1.81
N GLN A 98 -1.08 7.45 0.94
CA GLN A 98 -2.30 8.19 1.30
C GLN A 98 -3.06 7.50 2.44
N ASN A 99 -2.96 6.18 2.53
CA ASN A 99 -3.61 5.41 3.58
C ASN A 99 -2.86 5.54 4.92
N PRO A 100 -3.50 6.05 5.98
CA PRO A 100 -2.85 6.21 7.29
C PRO A 100 -2.39 4.88 7.89
N ASN A 101 -3.16 3.80 7.66
CA ASN A 101 -2.80 2.46 8.13
C ASN A 101 -1.48 1.98 7.53
N PHE A 102 -1.25 2.24 6.24
CA PHE A 102 -0.01 1.87 5.57
C PHE A 102 1.17 2.68 6.11
N ARG A 103 1.00 3.98 6.32
CA ARG A 103 2.02 4.86 6.92
C ARG A 103 2.48 4.36 8.29
N ALA A 104 1.52 4.04 9.17
CA ALA A 104 1.81 3.48 10.48
C ALA A 104 2.49 2.10 10.37
N ALA A 105 1.99 1.25 9.48
CA ALA A 105 2.51 -0.09 9.27
C ALA A 105 3.97 -0.09 8.75
N MET A 106 4.37 0.91 7.97
CA MET A 106 5.74 1.05 7.45
C MET A 106 6.78 1.43 8.51
N ALA A 107 6.36 1.87 9.71
CA ALA A 107 7.27 2.08 10.84
C ALA A 107 7.86 0.75 11.36
N HIS A 108 7.18 -0.38 11.13
CA HIS A 108 7.65 -1.69 11.55
C HIS A 108 8.64 -2.30 10.54
N PRO A 109 9.83 -2.78 10.98
CA PRO A 109 10.84 -3.32 10.06
C PRO A 109 10.29 -4.47 9.22
N GLY A 110 9.56 -5.43 9.82
CA GLY A 110 9.01 -6.58 9.07
C GLY A 110 8.18 -6.21 7.84
N ASN A 111 7.50 -5.06 7.85
CA ASN A 111 6.74 -4.58 6.70
C ASN A 111 7.63 -3.98 5.61
N LYS A 112 8.74 -3.33 5.98
CA LYS A 112 9.81 -2.93 5.05
C LYS A 112 10.37 -4.14 4.32
N GLU A 113 10.71 -5.20 5.06
CA GLU A 113 11.23 -6.44 4.45
C GLU A 113 10.19 -7.11 3.55
N LEU A 114 8.92 -7.13 3.96
CA LEU A 114 7.82 -7.65 3.15
C LEU A 114 7.67 -6.86 1.84
N ALA A 115 7.60 -5.53 1.90
CA ALA A 115 7.48 -4.66 0.74
C ALA A 115 8.68 -4.82 -0.21
N HIS A 116 9.90 -4.86 0.35
CA HIS A 116 11.12 -5.11 -0.41
C HIS A 116 11.09 -6.47 -1.11
N ARG A 117 10.67 -7.52 -0.40
CA ARG A 117 10.51 -8.88 -0.96
C ARG A 117 9.48 -8.88 -2.09
N GLN A 118 8.31 -8.28 -1.88
CA GLN A 118 7.27 -8.22 -2.90
C GLN A 118 7.75 -7.51 -4.16
N GLN A 119 8.41 -6.35 -4.01
CA GLN A 119 9.00 -5.62 -5.13
C GLN A 119 10.06 -6.45 -5.87
N PHE A 120 10.94 -7.12 -5.14
CA PHE A 120 11.94 -8.03 -5.73
C PHE A 120 11.28 -9.16 -6.53
N PHE A 121 10.27 -9.84 -5.97
CA PHE A 121 9.58 -10.93 -6.67
C PHE A 121 8.75 -10.42 -7.85
N PHE A 122 8.20 -9.21 -7.79
CA PHE A 122 7.51 -8.59 -8.91
C PHE A 122 8.46 -8.40 -10.10
N TRP A 123 9.65 -7.86 -9.86
CA TRP A 123 10.69 -7.69 -10.88
C TRP A 123 11.24 -9.01 -11.38
N LYS A 124 11.57 -9.94 -10.47
CA LYS A 124 12.08 -11.27 -10.84
C LYS A 124 11.10 -12.02 -11.76
N ASN A 125 9.80 -11.87 -11.51
CA ASN A 125 8.75 -12.51 -12.30
C ASN A 125 8.09 -11.57 -13.31
N TYR A 126 8.75 -10.46 -13.68
CA TYR A 126 8.17 -9.41 -14.52
C TYR A 126 7.55 -9.94 -15.82
N ARG A 127 8.26 -10.85 -16.51
CA ARG A 127 7.77 -11.49 -17.74
C ARG A 127 6.46 -12.24 -17.51
N ASN A 128 6.41 -13.06 -16.47
CA ASN A 128 5.24 -13.88 -16.13
C ASN A 128 4.06 -13.02 -15.66
N ASN A 129 4.32 -11.97 -14.87
CA ASN A 129 3.29 -11.07 -14.38
C ASN A 129 2.64 -10.28 -15.51
N ARG A 130 3.41 -9.83 -16.51
CA ARG A 130 2.86 -9.15 -17.69
C ARG A 130 2.08 -10.09 -18.61
N LEU A 131 2.54 -11.33 -18.76
CA LEU A 131 1.83 -12.33 -19.57
C LEU A 131 0.42 -12.63 -19.05
N LYS A 132 0.19 -12.60 -17.72
CA LYS A 132 -1.14 -12.80 -17.11
C LYS A 132 -2.17 -11.75 -17.53
N HIS A 133 -1.74 -10.53 -17.86
CA HIS A 133 -2.63 -9.45 -18.30
C HIS A 133 -2.74 -9.35 -19.82
N ILE A 134 -1.82 -9.99 -20.56
CA ILE A 134 -1.82 -10.01 -22.04
C ILE A 134 -2.59 -11.22 -22.55
N LEU A 135 -2.53 -12.36 -21.86
CA LEU A 135 -3.38 -13.51 -22.15
C LEU A 135 -4.80 -13.22 -21.65
N PRO A 136 -5.83 -13.27 -22.51
CA PRO A 136 -7.21 -13.22 -22.06
C PRO A 136 -7.43 -14.28 -20.99
N ARG A 137 -8.04 -13.89 -19.86
CA ARG A 137 -8.62 -14.86 -18.92
C ARG A 137 -9.46 -15.84 -19.78
N PRO A 138 -9.24 -17.16 -19.72
CA PRO A 138 -10.12 -18.11 -20.39
C PRO A 138 -11.55 -17.81 -19.93
N LEU A 139 -12.45 -17.58 -20.88
CA LEU A 139 -13.88 -17.42 -20.58
C LEU A 139 -14.31 -18.59 -19.70
N PRO A 140 -15.13 -18.37 -18.65
CA PRO A 140 -15.66 -19.47 -17.87
C PRO A 140 -16.31 -20.47 -18.83
N GLU A 141 -15.79 -21.69 -18.84
CA GLU A 141 -16.31 -22.76 -19.67
C GLU A 141 -17.80 -22.93 -19.36
N PRO A 142 -18.70 -22.92 -20.36
CA PRO A 142 -20.11 -23.15 -20.10
C PRO A 142 -20.22 -24.53 -19.44
N THR A 143 -20.65 -24.54 -18.18
CA THR A 143 -21.04 -25.77 -17.50
C THR A 143 -21.97 -26.52 -18.44
N PRO A 144 -21.65 -27.77 -18.85
CA PRO A 144 -22.58 -28.51 -19.69
C PRO A 144 -23.88 -28.63 -18.91
N ALA A 145 -24.95 -28.08 -19.47
CA ALA A 145 -26.30 -28.32 -19.00
C ALA A 145 -26.49 -29.84 -18.87
N PRO A 146 -27.14 -30.34 -17.80
CA PRO A 146 -27.32 -31.76 -17.60
C PRO A 146 -28.10 -32.35 -18.78
N THR A 147 -27.40 -33.09 -19.64
CA THR A 147 -27.98 -33.82 -20.75
C THR A 147 -28.85 -34.93 -20.18
N ALA A 148 -30.13 -34.88 -20.51
CA ALA A 148 -31.12 -35.90 -20.16
C ALA A 148 -30.65 -37.29 -20.61
N VAL A 149 -30.58 -38.21 -19.67
CA VAL A 149 -30.42 -39.66 -19.92
C VAL A 149 -31.71 -40.21 -20.54
N PRO A 150 -31.66 -40.96 -21.66
CA PRO A 150 -32.85 -41.60 -22.22
C PRO A 150 -33.31 -42.76 -21.33
N SER A 151 -34.59 -42.72 -20.95
CA SER A 151 -35.29 -43.78 -20.22
C SER A 151 -35.31 -45.09 -20.99
N ALA A 152 -34.87 -46.18 -20.35
CA ALA A 152 -35.28 -47.52 -20.72
C ALA A 152 -35.51 -48.38 -19.48
N LEU A 153 -36.69 -49.02 -19.49
CA LEU A 153 -37.18 -50.14 -18.66
C LEU A 153 -37.64 -49.86 -17.22
N ALA A 154 -38.96 -49.77 -17.07
CA ALA A 154 -39.68 -50.06 -15.82
C ALA A 154 -39.89 -51.58 -15.63
N PRO A 155 -40.06 -52.05 -14.38
CA PRO A 155 -41.25 -52.86 -14.06
C PRO A 155 -41.85 -52.50 -12.65
N PRO A 156 -42.90 -53.18 -12.14
CA PRO A 156 -44.31 -52.77 -12.03
C PRO A 156 -44.73 -52.26 -10.61
N PRO A 157 -46.00 -51.81 -10.40
CA PRO A 157 -46.39 -51.00 -9.24
C PRO A 157 -46.91 -51.83 -8.04
N ALA A 158 -46.72 -51.32 -6.82
CA ALA A 158 -47.38 -51.82 -5.61
C ALA A 158 -47.87 -50.63 -4.73
N PRO A 159 -48.96 -50.80 -3.94
CA PRO A 159 -49.87 -49.72 -3.56
C PRO A 159 -49.57 -49.10 -2.17
N ALA A 160 -50.01 -47.85 -1.96
CA ALA A 160 -49.97 -47.13 -0.69
C ALA A 160 -50.87 -47.77 0.39
N PRO A 161 -50.58 -47.54 1.69
CA PRO A 161 -51.54 -46.78 2.53
C PRO A 161 -50.83 -45.95 3.66
N PRO A 162 -51.47 -45.50 4.77
CA PRO A 162 -51.66 -44.08 5.08
C PRO A 162 -51.04 -43.62 6.42
N ALA A 163 -51.30 -42.35 6.77
CA ALA A 163 -50.86 -41.59 7.95
C ALA A 163 -50.88 -42.32 9.32
N ASN A 164 -49.94 -41.98 10.22
CA ASN A 164 -50.24 -41.54 11.60
C ASN A 164 -48.99 -41.20 12.46
N MET A 165 -49.11 -40.07 13.18
CA MET A 165 -48.73 -39.76 14.57
C MET A 165 -47.25 -39.73 15.07
N ALA A 166 -46.87 -38.52 15.51
CA ALA A 166 -46.19 -38.12 16.77
C ALA A 166 -44.94 -38.87 17.28
N ALA A 167 -43.84 -38.13 17.55
CA ALA A 167 -43.52 -37.62 18.90
C ALA A 167 -42.06 -37.07 19.04
N THR A 168 -41.96 -36.01 19.87
CA THR A 168 -40.89 -35.68 20.84
C THR A 168 -39.46 -35.27 20.43
N ALA A 169 -39.19 -33.96 20.60
CA ALA A 169 -38.14 -33.31 21.43
C ALA A 169 -36.62 -33.51 21.10
N PRO A 170 -35.70 -32.82 21.81
CA PRO A 170 -35.22 -31.43 21.67
C PRO A 170 -33.77 -31.36 21.07
N PRO A 171 -33.18 -30.17 20.79
CA PRO A 171 -31.78 -30.06 20.32
C PRO A 171 -30.80 -29.93 21.51
N PRO A 172 -29.57 -30.48 21.41
CA PRO A 172 -28.36 -29.63 21.51
C PRO A 172 -27.13 -30.24 20.76
N PRO A 173 -25.92 -29.66 20.88
CA PRO A 173 -25.50 -28.28 20.64
C PRO A 173 -24.47 -28.19 19.50
N ALA A 174 -24.24 -26.99 18.96
CA ALA A 174 -23.09 -26.70 18.12
C ALA A 174 -21.82 -26.51 18.98
N LEU A 175 -20.77 -27.30 18.72
CA LEU A 175 -19.42 -27.09 19.22
C LEU A 175 -18.44 -27.18 18.04
N SER A 176 -17.73 -26.08 17.76
CA SER A 176 -16.55 -26.04 16.87
C SER A 176 -15.37 -26.79 17.52
N PRO A 177 -14.35 -27.27 16.77
CA PRO A 177 -13.16 -26.42 16.54
C PRO A 177 -12.29 -26.72 15.29
N MET A 178 -11.44 -25.75 14.93
CA MET A 178 -10.11 -25.87 14.30
C MET A 178 -9.65 -27.29 13.88
N GLN A 179 -9.45 -27.52 12.58
CA GLN A 179 -8.73 -28.68 12.06
C GLN A 179 -7.39 -28.25 11.46
N TYR A 180 -6.33 -28.39 12.27
CA TYR A 180 -4.97 -28.62 11.81
C TYR A 180 -4.86 -30.07 11.35
N ALA A 181 -4.43 -30.31 10.10
CA ALA A 181 -4.06 -31.63 9.62
C ALA A 181 -2.57 -31.64 9.21
N VAL A 182 -1.77 -32.36 10.00
CA VAL A 182 -0.41 -32.82 9.70
C VAL A 182 -0.51 -34.20 9.06
N PRO A 183 0.15 -34.49 7.91
CA PRO A 183 0.26 -35.85 7.40
C PRO A 183 1.41 -36.61 8.10
N PRO A 184 1.23 -37.90 8.47
CA PRO A 184 2.25 -38.67 9.16
C PRO A 184 3.24 -39.34 8.19
N GLY A 185 4.53 -39.31 8.54
CA GLY A 185 5.51 -40.32 8.11
C GLY A 185 6.44 -39.94 6.96
N SER A 186 7.55 -39.25 7.25
CA SER A 186 8.88 -39.57 6.70
C SER A 186 9.98 -38.94 7.56
N SER A 187 11.10 -39.62 7.62
CA SER A 187 12.07 -39.73 8.70
C SER A 187 13.04 -38.55 8.92
N LEU A 188 13.41 -38.39 10.20
CA LEU A 188 14.60 -37.72 10.74
C LEU A 188 15.86 -37.82 9.85
N MET A 189 16.42 -36.68 9.45
CA MET A 189 17.87 -36.47 9.34
C MET A 189 18.24 -35.10 9.91
N LYS A 190 18.91 -35.16 11.05
CA LYS A 190 19.52 -34.05 11.79
C LYS A 190 20.78 -33.62 11.02
N ASN A 191 20.85 -32.38 10.56
CA ASN A 191 22.07 -31.83 9.98
C ASN A 191 22.30 -30.39 10.45
N ASP A 192 22.72 -30.28 11.70
CA ASP A 192 23.50 -29.14 12.20
C ASP A 192 24.98 -29.52 12.16
N MET A 193 25.72 -29.00 11.18
CA MET A 193 27.19 -28.99 11.24
C MET A 193 27.82 -27.88 10.39
N ARG A 194 28.20 -26.81 11.10
CA ARG A 194 29.39 -25.94 10.87
C ARG A 194 29.48 -25.15 9.57
N ASN A 195 28.99 -23.91 9.64
CA ASN A 195 29.54 -22.81 8.86
C ASN A 195 30.72 -22.18 9.63
N THR A 196 31.89 -22.83 9.61
CA THR A 196 33.15 -22.32 10.21
C THR A 196 34.34 -22.50 9.25
N ALA A 197 34.17 -22.20 7.97
CA ALA A 197 35.22 -22.35 6.96
C ALA A 197 35.64 -21.05 6.26
N ILE A 198 35.10 -19.90 6.63
CA ILE A 198 35.42 -18.61 5.98
C ILE A 198 36.47 -17.78 6.77
N ASP A 199 36.68 -18.04 8.06
CA ASP A 199 37.64 -17.26 8.87
C ASP A 199 39.12 -17.70 8.75
N ARG A 200 39.42 -18.89 8.24
CA ARG A 200 40.83 -19.38 8.15
C ARG A 200 41.62 -18.84 6.96
N ARG A 201 40.99 -18.15 5.99
CA ARG A 201 41.70 -17.64 4.80
C ARG A 201 42.35 -16.26 4.98
N LYS A 202 42.16 -15.57 6.12
CA LYS A 202 42.73 -14.24 6.34
C LYS A 202 44.05 -14.23 7.14
N ARG A 203 44.47 -15.35 7.75
CA ARG A 203 45.65 -15.42 8.63
C ARG A 203 46.85 -16.17 8.02
N LYS A 204 47.11 -15.99 6.72
CA LYS A 204 48.32 -16.53 6.06
C LYS A 204 49.01 -15.55 5.11
N LYS A 205 48.82 -14.24 5.32
CA LYS A 205 49.46 -13.19 4.50
C LYS A 205 50.20 -12.12 5.33
N GLU A 206 50.57 -12.42 6.57
CA GLU A 206 51.48 -11.58 7.37
C GLU A 206 52.35 -12.43 8.30
N GLY A 207 53.26 -13.19 7.70
CA GLY A 207 54.31 -13.92 8.41
C GLY A 207 55.37 -14.33 7.42
#